data_AF-A0A929AUE8-F1
#
_entry.id   AF-A0A929AUE8-F1
#
_cell.length_a   1.000
_cell.length_b   1.000
_cell.length_c   1.000
_cell.angle_alpha   90.00
_cell.angle_beta   90.00
_cell.angle_gamma   90.00
#
_symmetry.space_group_name_H-M   'P 1'
#
loop_
_entity.id
_entity.type
_entity.pdbx_description
1 polymer ?
#
loop_
_entity_poly.entity_id
_entity_poly.type
_entity_poly.pdbx_seq_one_letter_code
_entity_poly.pdbx_strand_id
1 'polypeptide(L)'
;MTLNLAKFYRASNPSKTLNLSQSEDRQYYIDFSSVRGNNIIKELGRTISRLSPDEPTCQLFTGHIGCGKSTELLRLKTELEQQGFYMVYFEFSQDLDMADVDISDILLAIAHQ
;
A
#
# COMPACT_ATOMS: atom_id res chain seq x y z
N MET A 1 1.82 8.84 -34.28
CA MET A 1 1.33 8.02 -33.16
C MET A 1 -0.16 8.25 -33.00
N THR A 2 -0.99 7.23 -33.15
CA THR A 2 -2.42 7.30 -32.84
C THR A 2 -2.60 7.19 -31.32
N LEU A 3 -3.25 8.18 -30.72
CA LEU A 3 -3.52 8.21 -29.27
C LEU A 3 -4.47 7.07 -28.90
N ASN A 4 -4.04 6.20 -27.99
CA ASN A 4 -4.94 5.22 -27.37
C ASN A 4 -5.71 5.90 -26.22
N LEU A 5 -6.92 6.40 -26.53
CA LEU A 5 -7.76 7.15 -25.59
C LEU A 5 -8.06 6.36 -24.31
N ALA A 6 -8.34 5.06 -24.44
CA ALA A 6 -8.68 4.21 -23.30
C ALA A 6 -7.49 4.03 -22.35
N LYS A 7 -6.28 3.85 -22.89
CA LYS A 7 -5.05 3.79 -22.08
C LYS A 7 -4.78 5.13 -21.39
N PHE A 8 -4.94 6.25 -22.10
CA PHE A 8 -4.75 7.58 -21.55
C PHE A 8 -5.72 7.85 -20.39
N TYR A 9 -7.01 7.61 -20.59
CA TYR A 9 -8.04 7.79 -19.56
C TYR A 9 -7.75 6.96 -18.29
N ARG A 10 -7.36 5.69 -18.45
CA ARG A 10 -7.00 4.82 -17.31
C ARG A 10 -5.74 5.30 -16.58
N ALA A 11 -4.74 5.78 -17.31
CA ALA A 11 -3.49 6.28 -16.73
C ALA A 11 -3.70 7.60 -15.96
N SER A 12 -4.71 8.40 -16.32
CA SER A 12 -5.04 9.67 -15.67
C SER A 12 -6.11 9.54 -14.59
N ASN A 13 -6.50 8.32 -14.18
CA ASN A 13 -7.51 8.12 -13.14
C ASN A 13 -6.90 8.34 -11.73
N PRO A 14 -7.26 9.41 -11.00
CA PRO A 14 -6.68 9.70 -9.68
C PRO A 14 -7.13 8.74 -8.59
N SER A 15 -8.21 7.98 -8.81
CA SER A 15 -8.71 6.97 -7.87
C SER A 15 -8.00 5.62 -8.02
N LYS A 16 -7.14 5.45 -9.03
CA LYS A 16 -6.39 4.21 -9.22
C LYS A 16 -5.16 4.22 -8.30
N THR A 17 -5.15 3.31 -7.33
CA THR A 17 -3.94 2.99 -6.55
C THR A 17 -2.88 2.37 -7.45
N LEU A 18 -1.62 2.79 -7.33
CA LEU A 18 -0.50 2.20 -8.08
C LEU A 18 0.03 0.97 -7.35
N ASN A 19 0.19 -0.13 -8.07
CA ASN A 19 0.82 -1.34 -7.55
C ASN A 19 2.24 -1.49 -8.11
N LEU A 20 3.25 -1.17 -7.30
CA LEU A 20 4.64 -1.20 -7.75
C LEU A 20 5.20 -2.61 -8.01
N SER A 21 4.46 -3.68 -7.71
CA SER A 21 4.83 -5.00 -8.22
C SER A 21 4.68 -5.08 -9.75
N GLN A 22 3.80 -4.27 -10.35
CA GLN A 22 3.54 -4.21 -11.79
C GLN A 22 4.44 -3.19 -12.50
N SER A 23 5.08 -3.60 -13.59
CA SER A 23 5.98 -2.75 -14.40
C SER A 23 5.29 -1.49 -14.92
N GLU A 24 4.03 -1.60 -15.31
CA GLU A 24 3.23 -0.53 -15.88
C GLU A 24 2.95 0.56 -14.86
N ASP A 25 2.74 0.20 -13.60
CA ASP A 25 2.41 1.19 -12.56
C ASP A 25 3.66 1.90 -12.04
N ARG A 26 4.83 1.23 -12.06
CA ARG A 26 6.12 1.84 -11.70
C ARG A 26 6.44 3.09 -12.52
N GLN A 27 6.04 3.11 -13.79
CA GLN A 27 6.30 4.26 -14.68
C GLN A 27 5.52 5.52 -14.27
N TYR A 28 4.43 5.36 -13.51
CA TYR A 28 3.57 6.45 -13.07
C TYR A 28 3.89 6.92 -11.65
N TYR A 29 4.75 6.19 -10.93
CA TYR A 29 5.14 6.54 -9.58
C TYR A 29 6.16 7.69 -9.57
N ILE A 30 5.94 8.67 -8.69
CA ILE A 30 6.84 9.79 -8.46
C ILE A 30 7.14 9.85 -6.97
N ASP A 31 8.42 9.76 -6.62
CA ASP A 31 8.87 9.90 -5.23
C ASP A 31 8.90 11.38 -4.82
N PHE A 32 8.00 11.73 -3.91
CA PHE A 32 7.91 13.07 -3.31
C PHE A 32 8.58 13.16 -1.93
N SER A 33 9.33 12.15 -1.48
CA SER A 33 9.96 12.15 -0.15
C SER A 33 10.90 13.34 0.07
N SER A 34 11.62 13.77 -0.97
CA SER A 34 12.53 14.92 -0.92
C SER A 34 11.84 16.24 -0.55
N VAL A 35 10.60 16.44 -0.99
CA VAL A 35 9.81 17.66 -0.71
C VAL A 35 8.91 17.52 0.52
N ARG A 36 8.60 16.28 0.95
CA ARG A 36 7.89 16.01 2.20
C ARG A 36 8.79 16.12 3.44
N GLY A 37 10.10 16.03 3.25
CA GLY A 37 11.11 16.14 4.32
C GLY A 37 11.37 14.82 5.06
N ASN A 38 10.63 13.76 4.76
CA ASN A 38 10.84 12.41 5.29
C ASN A 38 10.37 11.33 4.30
N ASN A 39 10.79 10.09 4.56
CA ASN A 39 10.30 8.91 3.85
C ASN A 39 9.68 7.96 4.87
N ILE A 40 8.44 8.28 5.26
CA ILE A 40 7.69 7.54 6.29
C ILE A 40 7.62 6.05 5.97
N ILE A 41 7.40 5.67 4.71
CA ILE A 41 7.36 4.25 4.32
C ILE A 41 8.69 3.54 4.59
N LYS A 42 9.82 4.20 4.28
CA LYS A 42 11.13 3.64 4.60
C LYS A 42 11.35 3.52 6.12
N GLU A 43 10.83 4.47 6.90
CA GLU A 43 10.88 4.41 8.36
C GLU A 43 10.03 3.26 8.91
N LEU A 44 8.81 3.08 8.43
CA LEU A 44 7.93 1.96 8.77
C LEU A 44 8.59 0.62 8.43
N GLY A 45 9.10 0.47 7.21
CA GLY A 45 9.79 -0.73 6.77
C GLY A 45 11.03 -1.03 7.60
N ARG A 46 11.81 -0.01 7.98
CA ARG A 46 12.97 -0.17 8.86
C ARG A 46 12.55 -0.62 10.27
N THR A 47 11.46 -0.10 10.80
CA THR A 47 10.96 -0.49 12.12
C THR A 47 10.57 -1.97 12.12
N ILE A 48 9.77 -2.39 11.14
CA ILE A 48 9.30 -3.78 10.99
C ILE A 48 10.48 -4.74 10.77
N SER A 49 11.35 -4.46 9.80
CA SER A 49 12.36 -5.43 9.35
C SER A 49 13.64 -5.45 10.17
N ARG A 50 14.05 -4.30 10.72
CA ARG A 50 15.41 -4.13 11.26
C ARG A 50 15.45 -3.78 12.74
N LEU A 51 14.50 -2.98 13.22
CA LEU A 51 14.50 -2.54 14.62
C LEU A 51 13.73 -3.51 15.53
N SER A 52 12.71 -4.18 14.99
CA SER A 52 11.85 -5.13 15.72
C SER A 52 11.68 -6.45 14.96
N PRO A 53 12.77 -7.17 14.62
CA PRO A 53 12.68 -8.39 13.82
C PRO A 53 11.91 -9.53 14.51
N ASP A 54 11.96 -9.58 15.84
CA ASP A 54 11.36 -10.64 16.66
C ASP A 54 10.17 -10.13 17.51
N GLU A 55 9.76 -8.88 17.32
CA GLU A 55 8.67 -8.25 18.08
C GLU A 55 7.56 -7.74 17.16
N PRO A 56 6.29 -8.04 17.46
CA PRO A 56 5.18 -7.51 16.66
C PRO A 56 5.11 -5.99 16.80
N THR A 57 4.92 -5.29 15.69
CA THR A 57 4.75 -3.83 15.68
C THR A 57 3.39 -3.45 15.14
N CYS A 58 2.85 -2.32 15.63
CA CYS A 58 1.63 -1.72 15.13
C CYS A 58 1.97 -0.29 14.67
N GLN A 59 1.68 0.02 13.41
CA GLN A 59 2.07 1.27 12.78
C GLN A 59 0.83 1.99 12.26
N LEU A 60 0.66 3.25 12.63
CA LEU A 60 -0.44 4.09 12.16
C LEU A 60 0.05 5.00 11.02
N PHE A 61 -0.47 4.80 9.81
CA PHE A 61 -0.19 5.65 8.67
C PHE A 61 -1.45 6.38 8.21
N THR A 62 -1.53 7.68 8.50
CA THR A 62 -2.74 8.51 8.29
C THR A 62 -2.48 9.67 7.33
N GLY A 63 -3.58 10.27 6.86
CA GLY A 63 -3.55 11.39 5.93
C GLY A 63 -4.86 11.51 5.15
N HIS A 64 -5.01 12.62 4.42
CA HIS A 64 -6.23 12.91 3.65
C HIS A 64 -6.55 11.87 2.57
N ILE A 65 -7.81 11.79 2.17
CA ILE A 65 -8.23 10.96 1.01
C ILE A 65 -7.48 11.44 -0.23
N GLY A 66 -7.00 10.51 -1.05
CA GLY A 66 -6.27 10.83 -2.29
C GLY A 66 -4.82 11.28 -2.12
N CYS A 67 -4.26 11.33 -0.90
CA CYS A 67 -2.84 11.71 -0.71
C CYS A 67 -1.82 10.61 -1.04
N GLY A 68 -2.28 9.45 -1.55
CA GLY A 68 -1.42 8.35 -1.99
C GLY A 68 -1.11 7.28 -0.94
N LYS A 69 -1.83 7.24 0.19
CA LYS A 69 -1.54 6.28 1.29
C LYS A 69 -1.52 4.82 0.82
N SER A 70 -2.56 4.38 0.11
CA SER A 70 -2.65 2.99 -0.36
C SER A 70 -1.52 2.64 -1.33
N THR A 71 -1.11 3.58 -2.18
CA THR A 71 0.05 3.40 -3.08
C THR A 71 1.34 3.21 -2.28
N GLU A 72 1.56 4.05 -1.28
CA GLU A 72 2.72 3.99 -0.39
C GLU A 72 2.73 2.69 0.45
N LEU A 73 1.57 2.19 0.89
CA LEU A 73 1.44 0.89 1.57
C LEU A 73 1.68 -0.30 0.63
N LEU A 74 1.20 -0.27 -0.62
CA LEU A 74 1.50 -1.32 -1.60
C LEU A 74 2.98 -1.34 -1.98
N ARG A 75 3.64 -0.18 -1.99
CA ARG A 75 5.09 -0.09 -2.11
C ARG A 75 5.78 -0.76 -0.93
N LEU A 76 5.39 -0.43 0.32
CA LEU A 76 5.92 -1.08 1.51
C LEU A 76 5.73 -2.60 1.48
N LYS A 77 4.53 -3.07 1.09
CA LYS A 77 4.24 -4.49 0.89
C LYS A 77 5.26 -5.13 -0.06
N THR A 78 5.47 -4.54 -1.23
CA THR A 78 6.42 -5.06 -2.23
C THR A 78 7.85 -5.11 -1.67
N GLU A 79 8.27 -4.07 -0.93
CA GLU A 79 9.60 -4.00 -0.28
C GLU A 79 9.77 -5.08 0.80
N LEU A 80 8.73 -5.37 1.58
CA LEU A 80 8.75 -6.40 2.63
C LEU A 80 8.68 -7.83 2.05
N GLU A 81 7.88 -8.06 1.01
CA GLU A 81 7.83 -9.35 0.30
C GLU A 81 9.22 -9.72 -0.26
N GLN A 82 9.94 -8.75 -0.82
CA GLN A 82 11.31 -8.93 -1.31
C GLN A 82 12.31 -9.27 -0.19
N GLN A 83 12.00 -8.91 1.05
CA GLN A 83 12.79 -9.26 2.24
C GLN A 83 12.37 -10.61 2.86
N GLY A 84 11.41 -11.31 2.25
CA GLY A 84 10.95 -12.63 2.69
C GLY A 84 9.77 -12.61 3.68
N PHE A 85 9.14 -11.46 3.89
CA PHE A 85 7.92 -11.38 4.71
C PHE A 85 6.71 -11.94 3.95
N TYR A 86 5.85 -12.66 4.66
CA TYR A 86 4.52 -12.99 4.16
C TYR A 86 3.59 -11.79 4.38
N MET A 87 3.02 -11.26 3.31
CA MET A 87 2.22 -10.03 3.35
C MET A 87 0.74 -10.30 3.09
N VAL A 88 -0.06 -10.15 4.14
CA VAL A 88 -1.52 -10.11 4.05
C VAL A 88 -1.95 -8.66 3.85
N TYR A 89 -2.69 -8.38 2.78
CA TYR A 89 -3.17 -7.03 2.45
C TYR A 89 -4.64 -7.09 2.14
N PHE A 90 -5.45 -6.36 2.90
CA PHE A 90 -6.88 -6.26 2.68
C PHE A 90 -7.31 -4.78 2.76
N GLU A 91 -8.25 -4.41 1.91
CA GLU A 91 -8.87 -3.09 1.91
C GLU A 91 -10.18 -3.19 2.67
N PHE A 92 -10.16 -2.65 3.87
CA PHE A 92 -11.23 -2.74 4.85
C PHE A 92 -12.63 -2.40 4.28
N SER A 93 -12.76 -1.43 3.37
CA SER A 93 -14.06 -1.08 2.74
C SER A 93 -14.56 -2.05 1.66
N GLN A 94 -13.70 -2.95 1.19
CA GLN A 94 -14.05 -3.98 0.21
C GLN A 94 -14.23 -5.34 0.88
N ASP A 95 -13.45 -5.59 1.93
CA ASP A 95 -13.34 -6.91 2.55
C ASP A 95 -14.21 -7.08 3.81
N LEU A 96 -14.61 -5.99 4.48
CA LEU A 96 -15.32 -6.03 5.76
C LEU A 96 -16.46 -4.99 5.81
N ASP A 97 -17.54 -5.31 6.55
CA ASP A 97 -18.59 -4.33 6.84
C ASP A 97 -18.12 -3.40 7.98
N MET A 98 -17.86 -2.15 7.63
CA MET A 98 -17.39 -1.12 8.56
C MET A 98 -18.33 -0.85 9.72
N ALA A 99 -19.63 -1.10 9.55
CA ALA A 99 -20.63 -0.82 10.57
C ALA A 99 -20.69 -1.92 11.64
N ASP A 100 -20.19 -3.11 11.34
CA ASP A 100 -20.32 -4.31 12.18
C ASP A 100 -19.14 -5.26 11.94
N VAL A 101 -17.93 -4.81 12.29
CA VAL A 101 -16.71 -5.62 12.18
C VAL A 101 -16.26 -6.11 13.55
N ASP A 102 -16.12 -7.43 13.70
CA ASP A 102 -15.52 -8.06 14.88
C ASP A 102 -14.09 -8.54 14.57
N ILE A 103 -13.29 -8.78 15.61
CA ILE A 103 -11.94 -9.33 15.50
C ILE A 103 -11.95 -10.67 14.77
N SER A 104 -13.00 -11.47 14.96
CA SER A 104 -13.17 -12.75 14.27
C SER A 104 -13.22 -12.59 12.75
N ASP A 105 -13.87 -11.54 12.25
CA ASP A 105 -13.97 -11.25 10.81
C ASP A 105 -12.61 -10.84 10.24
N ILE A 106 -11.84 -10.03 10.99
CA ILE A 106 -10.47 -9.66 10.62
C ILE A 106 -9.59 -10.91 10.53
N LEU A 107 -9.66 -11.80 11.53
CA LEU A 107 -8.88 -13.04 11.54
C LEU A 107 -9.29 -13.98 10.39
N LEU A 108 -10.58 -14.08 10.09
CA LEU A 108 -11.09 -14.89 8.98
C LEU A 108 -10.66 -14.32 7.62
N ALA A 109 -10.73 -13.00 7.45
CA ALA A 109 -10.27 -12.31 6.25
C ALA A 109 -8.77 -12.54 6.02
N ILE A 110 -7.97 -12.50 7.09
CA ILE A 110 -6.55 -12.83 7.05
C ILE A 110 -6.33 -14.30 6.64
N ALA A 111 -7.09 -15.23 7.22
CA ALA A 111 -6.96 -16.66 6.94
C ALA A 111 -7.42 -17.08 5.53
N HIS A 112 -8.28 -16.28 4.89
CA HIS A 112 -8.74 -16.52 3.53
C HIS A 112 -7.68 -16.19 2.45
N GLN A 113 -6.66 -15.38 2.77
CA GLN A 113 -5.60 -14.98 1.83
C GLN A 113 -4.44 -15.97 1.75
#